data_AF-A0A9D8RIW3-F1
#
_entry.id   AF-A0A9D8RIW3-F1
#
_cell.length_a   1.000
_cell.length_b   1.000
_cell.length_c   1.000
_cell.angle_alpha   90.00
_cell.angle_beta   90.00
_cell.angle_gamma   90.00
#
_symmetry.space_group_name_H-M   'P 1'
#
loop_
_entity.id
_entity.type
_entity.pdbx_description
1 polymer ?
#
loop_
_entity_poly.entity_id
_entity_poly.type
_entity_poly.pdbx_seq_one_letter_code
_entity_poly.pdbx_strand_id
1 'polypeptide(L)'
;MQYDFQDDMEGAFKDYVDSWKELKKSYKIWQIAKLANVKNSKKMYGAEQALAREKMRISFRLPWFLKSNIEVPVLYFKKATLILFPDKILVVNKIKAGAINQEQVTLKIYEDAFIEHEIKPKDAEFIKYQWEHPNKDGDPDKRFQNNRQLPIYKYAFIEINSPEGINEMIMSTNNKICNRLSESYNAYRNSVTY
;
A
#
# COMPACT_ATOMS: atom_id res chain seq x y z
N MET A 1 -7.17 17.94 17.55
CA MET A 1 -5.91 18.49 17.02
C MET A 1 -6.27 19.63 16.09
N GLN A 2 -5.76 20.82 16.40
CA GLN A 2 -5.92 21.99 15.56
C GLN A 2 -4.61 22.26 14.84
N TYR A 3 -4.70 22.52 13.55
CA TYR A 3 -3.57 22.81 12.67
C TYR A 3 -3.75 24.18 12.03
N ASP A 4 -2.68 24.94 11.99
CA ASP A 4 -2.54 26.18 11.25
C ASP A 4 -1.28 26.01 10.38
N PHE A 5 -1.40 26.20 9.08
CA PHE A 5 -0.36 25.89 8.12
C PHE A 5 0.20 27.17 7.50
N GLN A 6 1.43 27.09 6.99
CA GLN A 6 1.86 28.01 5.94
C GLN A 6 1.26 27.56 4.60
N ASP A 7 0.91 28.51 3.72
CA ASP A 7 0.13 28.25 2.50
C ASP A 7 0.71 27.14 1.60
N ASP A 8 2.04 27.04 1.52
CA ASP A 8 2.76 26.04 0.73
C ASP A 8 2.70 24.63 1.34
N MET A 9 2.87 24.52 2.65
CA MET A 9 2.72 23.27 3.41
C MET A 9 1.28 22.75 3.34
N GLU A 10 0.29 23.64 3.43
CA GLU A 10 -1.13 23.26 3.35
C GLU A 10 -1.46 22.65 2.00
N GLY A 11 -1.02 23.29 0.91
CA GLY A 11 -1.21 22.81 -0.45
C GLY A 11 -0.60 21.43 -0.68
N ALA A 12 0.66 21.24 -0.26
CA ALA A 12 1.37 19.98 -0.42
C ALA A 12 0.75 18.85 0.44
N PHE A 13 0.36 19.15 1.68
CA PHE A 13 -0.32 18.18 2.53
C PHE A 13 -1.69 17.79 1.95
N LYS A 14 -2.46 18.76 1.46
CA LYS A 14 -3.76 18.51 0.83
C LYS A 14 -3.63 17.60 -0.41
N ASP A 15 -2.65 17.86 -1.28
CA ASP A 15 -2.40 16.99 -2.44
C ASP A 15 -2.03 15.57 -2.03
N TYR A 16 -1.24 15.42 -0.96
CA TYR A 16 -0.94 14.12 -0.36
C TYR A 16 -2.20 13.43 0.21
N VAL A 17 -3.12 14.15 0.85
CA VAL A 17 -4.41 13.56 1.29
C VAL A 17 -5.27 13.17 0.09
N ASP A 18 -5.29 13.97 -0.97
CA ASP A 18 -6.10 13.71 -2.16
C ASP A 18 -5.57 12.51 -2.97
N SER A 19 -4.26 12.26 -2.98
CA SER A 19 -3.69 11.05 -3.58
C SER A 19 -4.11 9.76 -2.84
N TRP A 20 -4.23 9.80 -1.51
CA TRP A 20 -4.85 8.70 -0.75
C TRP A 20 -6.34 8.53 -1.09
N LYS A 21 -7.08 9.61 -1.36
CA LYS A 21 -8.50 9.52 -1.76
C LYS A 21 -8.65 8.87 -3.12
N GLU A 22 -7.75 9.14 -4.04
CA GLU A 22 -7.68 8.43 -5.32
C GLU A 22 -7.31 6.98 -5.12
N LEU A 23 -6.31 6.67 -4.28
CA LEU A 23 -5.91 5.29 -4.02
C LEU A 23 -7.10 4.48 -3.51
N LYS A 24 -7.90 5.04 -2.60
CA LYS A 24 -9.14 4.43 -2.08
C LYS A 24 -10.12 3.98 -3.18
N LYS A 25 -10.09 4.61 -4.36
CA LYS A 25 -10.97 4.27 -5.51
C LYS A 25 -10.45 3.10 -6.35
N SER A 26 -9.26 2.57 -6.05
CA SER A 26 -8.71 1.40 -6.76
C SER A 26 -9.62 0.19 -6.60
N TYR A 27 -9.65 -0.68 -7.61
CA TYR A 27 -10.54 -1.84 -7.67
C TYR A 27 -10.33 -2.78 -6.48
N LYS A 28 -9.09 -3.07 -6.12
CA LYS A 28 -8.75 -3.78 -4.89
C LYS A 28 -7.54 -3.15 -4.21
N ILE A 29 -7.64 -3.06 -2.88
CA ILE A 29 -6.58 -2.62 -1.97
C ILE A 29 -6.52 -3.65 -0.85
N TRP A 30 -5.32 -4.16 -0.60
CA TRP A 30 -5.08 -5.15 0.42
C TRP A 30 -3.98 -4.72 1.35
N GLN A 31 -4.05 -5.18 2.59
CA GLN A 31 -2.87 -5.30 3.43
C GLN A 31 -2.22 -6.66 3.13
N ILE A 32 -0.90 -6.69 3.16
CA ILE A 32 -0.11 -7.90 2.99
C ILE A 32 0.52 -8.26 4.33
N ALA A 33 0.32 -9.50 4.78
CA ALA A 33 1.03 -9.99 5.94
C ALA A 33 2.53 -10.11 5.58
N LYS A 34 3.37 -9.24 6.16
CA LYS A 34 4.83 -9.38 6.03
C LYS A 34 5.26 -10.68 6.73
N LEU A 35 5.57 -11.71 5.96
CA LEU A 35 6.19 -12.93 6.49
C LEU A 35 7.58 -12.55 7.03
N ALA A 36 7.82 -12.82 8.32
CA ALA A 36 8.99 -12.34 9.08
C ALA A 36 10.37 -12.79 8.54
N ASN A 37 10.45 -13.57 7.46
CA ASN A 37 11.67 -14.23 6.99
C ASN A 37 12.01 -14.05 5.51
N VAL A 38 11.41 -13.11 4.77
CA VAL A 38 11.78 -12.93 3.35
C VAL A 38 12.93 -11.92 3.23
N LYS A 39 14.14 -12.34 3.62
CA LYS A 39 15.41 -11.66 3.30
C LYS A 39 15.79 -11.77 1.81
N ASN A 40 14.99 -12.43 0.98
CA ASN A 40 15.24 -12.63 -0.45
C ASN A 40 13.97 -12.40 -1.28
N SER A 41 13.43 -11.18 -1.29
CA SER A 41 12.33 -10.78 -2.20
C SER A 41 12.85 -10.45 -3.61
N LYS A 42 13.85 -11.18 -4.10
CA LYS A 42 14.33 -11.01 -5.48
C LYS A 42 13.38 -11.77 -6.41
N LYS A 43 12.44 -10.99 -6.95
CA LYS A 43 11.40 -11.35 -7.93
C LYS A 43 10.21 -12.10 -7.33
N MET A 44 9.05 -11.43 -7.27
CA MET A 44 7.75 -12.09 -7.08
C MET A 44 7.32 -12.94 -8.30
N TYR A 45 8.17 -13.00 -9.33
CA TYR A 45 8.11 -13.97 -10.41
C TYR A 45 8.81 -15.28 -10.03
N GLY A 46 8.04 -16.37 -9.96
CA GLY A 46 8.60 -17.73 -10.11
C GLY A 46 8.66 -18.60 -8.85
N ALA A 47 8.06 -18.20 -7.73
CA ALA A 47 7.81 -19.11 -6.62
C ALA A 47 6.43 -18.80 -6.01
N GLU A 48 5.65 -19.85 -5.75
CA GLU A 48 4.33 -19.86 -5.11
C GLU A 48 4.36 -19.23 -3.71
N GLN A 49 4.55 -17.92 -3.60
CA GLN A 49 4.14 -17.21 -2.40
C GLN A 49 2.82 -16.53 -2.71
N ALA A 50 1.75 -17.30 -2.53
CA ALA A 50 0.44 -16.73 -2.27
C ALA A 50 0.60 -15.79 -1.06
N LEU A 51 0.77 -14.51 -1.34
CA LEU A 51 0.78 -13.51 -0.29
C LEU A 51 -0.56 -13.61 0.44
N ALA A 52 -0.50 -13.77 1.76
CA ALA A 52 -1.68 -13.65 2.59
C ALA A 52 -2.16 -12.19 2.52
N ARG A 53 -3.10 -11.94 1.61
CA ARG A 53 -3.70 -10.64 1.36
C ARG A 53 -5.06 -10.56 2.04
N GLU A 54 -5.30 -9.47 2.74
CA GLU A 54 -6.59 -9.19 3.35
C GLU A 54 -7.09 -7.84 2.87
N LYS A 55 -8.39 -7.74 2.55
CA LYS A 55 -8.95 -6.47 2.08
C LYS A 55 -8.73 -5.39 3.13
N MET A 56 -8.12 -4.29 2.72
CA MET A 56 -7.86 -3.14 3.57
C MET A 56 -8.93 -2.08 3.36
N ARG A 57 -9.18 -1.27 4.40
CA ARG A 57 -10.06 -0.10 4.31
C ARG A 57 -9.27 1.18 4.53
N ILE A 58 -9.48 2.14 3.65
CA ILE A 58 -9.03 3.53 3.79
C ILE A 58 -10.26 4.41 4.06
N SER A 59 -10.16 5.27 5.05
CA SER A 59 -11.18 6.26 5.42
C SER A 59 -10.54 7.63 5.55
N PHE A 60 -11.39 8.64 5.58
CA PHE A 60 -11.03 10.03 5.89
C PHE A 60 -11.86 10.58 7.06
N ARG A 61 -12.75 9.74 7.59
CA ARG A 61 -13.50 10.01 8.82
C ARG A 61 -12.68 9.54 10.01
N LEU A 62 -12.40 10.46 10.93
CA LEU A 62 -11.73 10.19 12.20
C LEU A 62 -12.60 9.31 13.12
N PRO A 63 -11.99 8.48 13.98
CA PRO A 63 -12.66 7.86 15.11
C PRO A 63 -13.37 8.90 16.00
N TRP A 64 -14.50 8.53 16.62
CA TRP A 64 -15.36 9.45 17.36
C TRP A 64 -14.67 10.22 18.52
N PHE A 65 -13.62 9.64 19.09
CA PHE A 65 -12.83 10.23 20.18
C PHE A 65 -11.75 11.21 19.68
N LEU A 66 -11.55 11.33 18.37
CA LEU A 66 -10.63 12.28 17.76
C LEU A 66 -11.40 13.36 17.01
N LYS A 67 -10.97 14.61 17.20
CA LYS A 67 -11.47 15.77 16.46
C LYS A 67 -10.30 16.48 15.80
N SER A 68 -10.48 16.91 14.56
CA SER A 68 -9.53 17.78 13.88
C SER A 68 -10.24 18.74 12.95
N ASN A 69 -9.62 19.90 12.70
CA ASN A 69 -10.06 20.87 11.71
C ASN A 69 -9.68 20.47 10.27
N ILE A 70 -8.82 19.46 10.13
CA ILE A 70 -8.34 18.98 8.83
C ILE A 70 -8.78 17.53 8.62
N GLU A 71 -8.94 17.17 7.35
CA GLU A 71 -9.20 15.79 6.93
C GLU A 71 -7.88 15.05 6.73
N VAL A 72 -7.78 13.81 7.22
CA VAL A 72 -6.54 13.02 7.15
C VAL A 72 -6.83 11.56 6.76
N PRO A 73 -5.89 10.87 6.09
CA PRO A 73 -6.01 9.45 5.82
C PRO A 73 -6.07 8.62 7.11
N VAL A 74 -7.02 7.69 7.16
CA VAL A 74 -7.17 6.68 8.21
C VAL A 74 -7.07 5.29 7.58
N LEU A 75 -5.98 4.59 7.88
CA LEU A 75 -5.61 3.31 7.32
C LEU A 75 -5.93 2.20 8.31
N TYR A 76 -6.88 1.33 7.97
CA TYR A 76 -7.29 0.22 8.84
C TYR A 76 -6.59 -1.07 8.43
N PHE A 77 -5.59 -1.46 9.22
CA PHE A 77 -4.93 -2.75 9.15
C PHE A 77 -5.59 -3.75 10.11
N LYS A 78 -5.22 -5.04 10.03
CA LYS A 78 -5.80 -6.12 10.84
C LYS A 78 -5.63 -5.87 12.34
N LYS A 79 -4.43 -5.40 12.72
CA LYS A 79 -3.98 -5.29 14.11
C LYS A 79 -3.77 -3.85 14.56
N ALA A 80 -3.81 -2.89 13.65
CA ALA A 80 -3.57 -1.48 13.92
C ALA A 80 -4.40 -0.58 13.00
N THR A 81 -4.63 0.65 13.44
CA THR A 81 -5.12 1.75 12.62
C THR A 81 -4.07 2.83 12.62
N LEU A 82 -3.64 3.27 11.44
CA LEU A 82 -2.76 4.43 11.29
C LEU A 82 -3.59 5.64 10.91
N ILE A 83 -3.39 6.76 11.58
CA ILE A 83 -4.04 8.04 11.26
C ILE A 83 -2.94 9.03 10.93
N LEU A 84 -2.90 9.48 9.68
CA LEU A 84 -1.77 10.19 9.08
C LEU A 84 -1.94 11.71 9.19
N PHE A 85 -1.62 12.28 10.36
CA PHE A 85 -1.58 13.73 10.50
C PHE A 85 -0.28 14.30 9.93
N PRO A 86 -0.20 15.64 9.71
CA PRO A 86 0.98 16.26 9.13
C PRO A 86 2.27 15.96 9.92
N ASP A 87 2.23 16.13 11.23
CA ASP A 87 3.39 16.04 12.13
C ASP A 87 3.51 14.68 12.82
N LYS A 88 2.38 13.96 12.96
CA LYS A 88 2.30 12.67 13.67
C LYS A 88 1.55 11.61 12.88
N ILE A 89 1.99 10.37 13.00
CA ILE A 89 1.14 9.20 12.76
C ILE A 89 0.62 8.71 14.10
N LEU A 90 -0.70 8.75 14.29
CA LEU A 90 -1.31 8.05 15.41
C LEU A 90 -1.44 6.57 15.07
N VAL A 91 -0.93 5.72 15.95
CA VAL A 91 -1.01 4.26 15.85
C VAL A 91 -1.96 3.77 16.93
N VAL A 92 -3.13 3.27 16.53
CA VAL A 92 -4.15 2.77 17.46
C VAL A 92 -4.30 1.27 17.27
N ASN A 93 -4.11 0.48 18.32
CA ASN A 93 -4.44 -0.94 18.37
C ASN A 93 -5.45 -1.23 19.48
N LYS A 94 -5.80 -2.50 19.70
CA LYS A 94 -6.84 -2.89 20.67
C LYS A 94 -6.54 -2.47 22.12
N ILE A 95 -5.27 -2.31 22.49
CA ILE A 95 -4.83 -2.15 23.88
C ILE A 95 -4.21 -0.78 24.11
N LYS A 96 -3.60 -0.17 23.08
CA LYS A 96 -2.79 1.04 23.20
C LYS A 96 -3.00 1.97 22.01
N ALA A 97 -2.85 3.26 22.29
CA ALA A 97 -2.65 4.29 21.29
C ALA A 97 -1.27 4.92 21.51
N GLY A 98 -0.57 5.21 20.41
CA GLY A 98 0.70 5.92 20.41
C GLY A 98 0.74 6.92 19.27
N ALA A 99 1.74 7.81 19.30
CA ALA A 99 2.00 8.77 18.24
C ALA A 99 3.48 8.66 17.86
N ILE A 100 3.75 8.60 16.55
CA ILE A 100 5.09 8.55 15.98
C ILE A 100 5.31 9.82 15.18
N ASN A 101 6.50 10.41 15.23
CA ASN A 101 6.80 11.58 14.39
C ASN A 101 6.77 11.19 12.91
N GLN A 102 6.13 12.01 12.07
CA GLN A 102 6.07 11.77 10.63
C GLN A 102 7.48 11.63 10.01
N GLU A 103 8.47 12.32 10.57
CA GLU A 103 9.88 12.25 10.15
C GLU A 103 10.53 10.88 10.35
N GLN A 104 10.05 10.10 11.31
CA GLN A 104 10.55 8.74 11.57
C GLN A 104 9.82 7.70 10.73
N VAL A 105 8.92 8.12 9.83
CA VAL A 105 8.13 7.23 9.00
C VAL A 105 8.67 7.28 7.57
N THR A 106 8.90 6.09 7.03
CA THR A 106 9.26 5.89 5.63
C THR A 106 8.07 5.33 4.88
N LEU A 107 7.79 5.91 3.73
CA LEU A 107 6.80 5.43 2.78
C LEU A 107 7.53 5.11 1.48
N LYS A 108 7.67 3.82 1.18
CA LYS A 108 8.35 3.32 -0.02
C LYS A 108 7.31 2.71 -0.94
N ILE A 109 7.28 3.19 -2.18
CA ILE A 109 6.36 2.70 -3.21
C ILE A 109 7.18 2.07 -4.35
N TYR A 110 6.74 0.91 -4.81
CA TYR A 110 7.30 0.25 -5.98
C TYR A 110 6.26 -0.62 -6.67
N GLU A 111 6.54 -0.96 -7.92
CA GLU A 111 5.71 -1.82 -8.74
C GLU A 111 6.36 -3.20 -8.85
N ASP A 112 5.56 -4.27 -8.81
CA ASP A 112 6.03 -5.61 -9.13
C ASP A 112 4.94 -6.38 -9.88
N ALA A 113 5.36 -7.40 -10.61
CA ALA A 113 4.45 -8.27 -11.32
C ALA A 113 3.87 -9.33 -10.38
N PHE A 114 2.56 -9.56 -10.47
CA PHE A 114 1.83 -10.47 -9.61
C PHE A 114 0.95 -11.41 -10.43
N ILE A 115 1.00 -12.71 -10.11
CA ILE A 115 0.17 -13.74 -10.72
C ILE A 115 -1.20 -13.70 -10.04
N GLU A 116 -2.25 -13.40 -10.79
CA GLU A 116 -3.59 -13.28 -10.23
C GLU A 116 -4.37 -14.59 -10.39
N HIS A 117 -4.78 -15.16 -9.26
CA HIS A 117 -5.57 -16.40 -9.18
C HIS A 117 -7.08 -16.12 -9.03
N GLU A 118 -7.48 -14.88 -8.72
CA GLU A 118 -8.87 -14.47 -8.58
C GLU A 118 -9.43 -13.80 -9.85
N ILE A 119 -10.63 -13.21 -9.73
CA ILE A 119 -11.25 -12.35 -10.73
C ILE A 119 -10.30 -11.24 -11.17
N LYS A 120 -10.17 -11.10 -12.50
CA LYS A 120 -9.41 -10.06 -13.18
C LYS A 120 -9.68 -8.66 -12.57
N PRO A 121 -8.63 -7.95 -12.13
CA PRO A 121 -8.75 -6.54 -11.74
C PRO A 121 -9.10 -5.67 -12.95
N LYS A 122 -9.99 -4.69 -12.75
CA LYS A 122 -10.45 -3.81 -13.84
C LYS A 122 -9.47 -2.67 -14.16
N ASP A 123 -8.60 -2.34 -13.22
CA ASP A 123 -7.72 -1.17 -13.25
C ASP A 123 -6.23 -1.53 -13.15
N ALA A 124 -5.89 -2.82 -13.16
CA ALA A 124 -4.50 -3.26 -13.20
C ALA A 124 -3.99 -3.38 -14.64
N GLU A 125 -2.73 -3.03 -14.84
CA GLU A 125 -2.03 -3.18 -16.10
C GLU A 125 -1.67 -4.66 -16.34
N PHE A 126 -2.21 -5.25 -17.40
CA PHE A 126 -1.89 -6.62 -17.79
C PHE A 126 -0.50 -6.69 -18.41
N ILE A 127 0.30 -7.68 -18.00
CA ILE A 127 1.65 -7.91 -18.53
C ILE A 127 1.62 -9.06 -19.55
N LYS A 128 1.29 -10.28 -19.10
CA LYS A 128 1.23 -11.48 -19.93
C LYS A 128 0.48 -12.60 -19.23
N TYR A 129 0.24 -13.68 -19.96
CA TYR A 129 -0.10 -14.98 -19.38
C TYR A 129 1.16 -15.81 -19.11
N GLN A 130 1.11 -16.68 -18.11
CA GLN A 130 2.07 -17.77 -17.93
C GLN A 130 1.33 -19.06 -17.58
N TRP A 131 1.95 -20.22 -17.79
CA TRP A 131 1.40 -21.48 -17.30
C TRP A 131 1.50 -21.57 -15.77
N GLU A 132 0.50 -22.18 -15.14
CA GLU A 132 0.50 -22.47 -13.70
C GLU A 132 1.65 -23.41 -13.33
N HIS A 133 1.94 -24.38 -14.20
CA HIS A 133 3.11 -25.27 -14.10
C HIS A 133 3.98 -25.19 -15.37
N PRO A 134 4.90 -24.22 -15.48
CA PRO A 134 5.77 -24.09 -16.65
C PRO A 134 6.98 -25.03 -16.56
N ASN A 135 7.44 -25.52 -17.71
CA ASN A 135 8.77 -26.11 -17.87
C ASN A 135 9.85 -25.04 -17.69
N LYS A 136 11.13 -25.45 -17.65
CA LYS A 136 12.27 -24.51 -17.56
C LYS A 136 12.27 -23.46 -18.69
N ASP A 137 11.77 -23.83 -19.86
CA ASP A 137 11.71 -22.96 -21.05
C ASP A 137 10.42 -22.11 -21.11
N GLY A 138 9.51 -22.25 -20.13
CA GLY A 138 8.28 -21.47 -20.03
C GLY A 138 7.04 -22.11 -20.68
N ASP A 139 7.21 -23.19 -21.44
CA ASP A 139 6.12 -23.99 -22.04
C ASP A 139 5.31 -24.79 -21.01
N PRO A 140 4.07 -25.24 -21.32
CA PRO A 140 3.26 -25.99 -20.36
C PRO A 140 3.90 -27.35 -20.06
N ASP A 141 4.06 -27.66 -18.78
CA ASP A 141 4.36 -29.03 -18.36
C ASP A 141 3.12 -29.91 -18.58
N LYS A 142 3.22 -30.80 -19.57
CA LYS A 142 2.14 -31.70 -20.02
C LYS A 142 1.82 -32.82 -19.02
N ARG A 143 2.62 -33.00 -17.96
CA ARG A 143 2.34 -33.98 -16.89
C ARG A 143 1.20 -33.52 -15.99
N PHE A 144 0.97 -32.21 -15.91
CA PHE A 144 -0.12 -31.64 -15.13
C PHE A 144 -1.40 -31.61 -15.97
N GLN A 145 -2.37 -32.45 -15.61
CA GLN A 145 -3.71 -32.40 -16.19
C GLN A 145 -4.35 -31.05 -15.84
N ASN A 146 -4.94 -30.36 -16.83
CA ASN A 146 -5.55 -29.03 -16.69
C ASN A 146 -4.58 -27.91 -16.25
N ASN A 147 -3.30 -28.00 -16.63
CA ASN A 147 -2.36 -26.88 -16.51
C ASN A 147 -2.89 -25.67 -17.29
N ARG A 148 -3.45 -24.68 -16.59
CA ARG A 148 -4.05 -23.49 -17.19
C ARG A 148 -3.06 -22.34 -17.22
N GLN A 149 -3.38 -21.34 -18.03
CA GLN A 149 -2.67 -20.08 -18.00
C GLN A 149 -3.25 -19.15 -16.93
N LEU A 150 -2.36 -18.53 -16.17
CA LEU A 150 -2.67 -17.52 -15.17
C LEU A 150 -2.23 -16.13 -15.68
N PRO A 151 -3.10 -15.11 -15.57
CA PRO A 151 -2.74 -13.76 -15.96
C PRO A 151 -1.79 -13.13 -14.94
N ILE A 152 -0.86 -12.33 -15.45
CA ILE A 152 0.07 -11.56 -14.64
C ILE A 152 -0.21 -10.09 -14.88
N TYR A 153 -0.33 -9.36 -13.78
CA TYR A 153 -0.58 -7.93 -13.77
C TYR A 153 0.54 -7.19 -13.06
N LYS A 154 0.67 -5.90 -13.36
CA LYS A 154 1.55 -4.98 -12.66
C LYS A 154 0.78 -4.35 -11.50
N TYR A 155 1.13 -4.71 -10.28
CA TYR A 155 0.54 -4.12 -9.07
C TYR A 155 1.56 -3.18 -8.42
N ALA A 156 1.08 -2.33 -7.51
CA ALA A 156 1.93 -1.50 -6.69
C ALA A 156 1.88 -1.90 -5.22
N PHE A 157 3.02 -1.73 -4.55
CA PHE A 157 3.24 -2.01 -3.15
C PHE A 157 3.61 -0.71 -2.45
N ILE A 158 3.02 -0.48 -1.28
CA ILE A 158 3.31 0.65 -0.39
C ILE A 158 3.78 0.07 0.93
N GLU A 159 5.06 0.25 1.24
CA GLU A 159 5.64 -0.11 2.52
C GLU A 159 5.66 1.11 3.43
N ILE A 160 5.04 0.98 4.60
CA ILE A 160 5.06 2.00 5.64
C ILE A 160 5.88 1.43 6.81
N ASN A 161 7.00 2.07 7.15
CA ASN A 161 7.88 1.60 8.22
C ASN A 161 8.33 2.73 9.14
N SER A 162 8.53 2.43 10.41
CA SER A 162 9.17 3.31 11.39
C SER A 162 9.97 2.47 12.41
N PRO A 163 11.14 2.94 12.89
CA PRO A 163 11.86 2.28 13.98
C PRO A 163 11.04 2.21 15.28
N GLU A 164 9.99 3.02 15.42
CA GLU A 164 9.11 3.05 16.59
C GLU A 164 7.94 2.04 16.51
N GLY A 165 7.94 1.15 15.51
CA GLY A 165 7.08 -0.05 15.50
C GLY A 165 6.01 -0.08 14.42
N ILE A 166 6.01 0.82 13.43
CA ILE A 166 5.22 0.64 12.20
C ILE A 166 5.97 -0.30 11.25
N ASN A 167 5.29 -1.33 10.78
CA ASN A 167 5.82 -2.27 9.79
C ASN A 167 4.67 -2.84 8.94
N GLU A 168 4.05 -1.99 8.13
CA GLU A 168 2.86 -2.33 7.34
C GLU A 168 3.18 -2.39 5.84
N MET A 169 2.40 -3.18 5.10
CA MET A 169 2.49 -3.27 3.64
C MET A 169 1.10 -3.28 3.02
N ILE A 170 0.91 -2.43 2.02
CA ILE A 170 -0.32 -2.33 1.23
C ILE A 170 0.01 -2.77 -0.19
N MET A 171 -0.93 -3.47 -0.82
CA MET A 171 -0.90 -3.82 -2.24
C MET A 171 -2.13 -3.20 -2.91
N SER A 172 -1.93 -2.57 -4.06
CA SER A 172 -2.99 -1.97 -4.88
C SER A 172 -2.94 -2.50 -6.31
N THR A 173 -4.12 -2.71 -6.90
CA THR A 173 -4.24 -3.07 -8.32
C THR A 173 -3.89 -1.90 -9.23
N ASN A 174 -3.99 -0.65 -8.76
CA ASN A 174 -3.76 0.54 -9.57
C ASN A 174 -2.36 1.13 -9.31
N ASN A 175 -1.39 0.74 -10.12
CA ASN A 175 0.00 1.18 -9.99
C ASN A 175 0.18 2.68 -10.28
N LYS A 176 -0.58 3.24 -11.23
CA LYS A 176 -0.49 4.65 -11.62
C LYS A 176 -0.85 5.59 -10.46
N ILE A 177 -1.91 5.26 -9.70
CA ILE A 177 -2.30 6.06 -8.53
C ILE A 177 -1.25 5.96 -7.42
N CYS A 178 -0.61 4.80 -7.23
CA CYS A 178 0.49 4.66 -6.28
C CYS A 178 1.71 5.52 -6.64
N ASN A 179 2.03 5.67 -7.93
CA ASN A 179 3.11 6.58 -8.35
C ASN A 179 2.78 8.04 -8.00
N ARG A 180 1.54 8.49 -8.26
CA ARG A 180 1.05 9.83 -7.85
C ARG A 180 1.06 10.01 -6.32
N LEU A 181 0.75 8.96 -5.55
CA LEU A 181 0.90 8.97 -4.09
C LEU A 181 2.37 9.17 -3.68
N SER A 182 3.32 8.51 -4.36
CA SER A 182 4.75 8.69 -4.08
C SER A 182 5.22 10.12 -4.35
N GLU A 183 4.77 10.71 -5.46
CA GLU A 183 5.10 12.09 -5.85
C GLU A 183 4.57 13.09 -4.84
N SER A 184 3.27 13.03 -4.52
CA SER A 184 2.63 13.92 -3.53
C SER A 184 3.23 13.76 -2.12
N TYR A 185 3.59 12.53 -1.71
CA TYR A 185 4.27 12.29 -0.44
C TYR A 185 5.65 12.96 -0.40
N ASN A 186 6.45 12.83 -1.46
CA ASN A 186 7.77 13.44 -1.53
C ASN A 186 7.68 14.97 -1.56
N ALA A 187 6.73 15.53 -2.32
CA ALA A 187 6.47 16.98 -2.34
C ALA A 187 6.10 17.49 -0.94
N TYR A 188 5.19 16.79 -0.25
CA TYR A 188 4.85 17.09 1.14
C TYR A 188 6.07 17.03 2.06
N ARG A 189 6.85 15.93 2.04
CA ARG A 189 8.05 15.79 2.88
C ARG A 189 9.05 16.91 2.67
N ASN A 190 9.23 17.37 1.43
CA ASN A 190 10.11 18.48 1.13
C ASN A 190 9.59 19.82 1.68
N SER A 191 8.27 20.06 1.65
CA SER A 191 7.67 21.28 2.22
C SER A 191 7.84 21.43 3.74
N VAL A 192 8.06 20.32 4.47
CA VAL A 192 8.27 20.35 5.93
C VAL A 192 9.74 20.62 6.32
N THR A 193 10.67 20.51 5.37
CA THR A 193 12.11 20.53 5.66
C THR A 193 12.75 21.93 5.47
N TYR A 194 11.95 22.95 5.14
CA TYR A 194 12.41 24.34 4.91
C TYR A 194 11.80 25.33 5.89
#